data_AF-I1P029-F1
#
_entry.id   AF-I1P029-F1
#
_cell.length_a   1.000
_cell.length_b   1.000
_cell.length_c   1.000
_cell.angle_alpha   90.00
_cell.angle_beta   90.00
_cell.angle_gamma   90.00
#
_symmetry.space_group_name_H-M   'P 1'
#
loop_
_entity.id
_entity.type
_entity.pdbx_description
1 polymer ?
#
loop_
_entity_poly.entity_id
_entity_poly.type
_entity_poly.pdbx_seq_one_letter_code
_entity_poly.pdbx_strand_id
1 'polypeptide(L)' 'MKEIRISSAEWSINKKVIAFPRIKDAKKEERDNWKRKYSDLMMKKSLGIIHIGIIILKKKMIKNEKKMLF' A
#
# COMPACT_ATOMS: atom_id res chain seq x y z
N MET A 1 14.46 18.21 -31.99
CA MET A 1 14.03 16.91 -31.42
C MET A 1 13.67 16.00 -32.57
N LYS A 2 14.31 14.83 -32.73
CA LYS A 2 13.92 13.87 -33.77
C LYS A 2 12.70 13.10 -33.28
N GLU A 3 11.60 13.13 -34.01
CA GLU A 3 10.40 12.35 -33.69
C GLU A 3 10.72 10.85 -33.80
N ILE A 4 10.61 10.14 -32.69
CA ILE A 4 10.74 8.67 -32.67
C ILE A 4 9.41 8.12 -33.16
N ARG A 5 9.35 7.75 -34.45
CA ARG A 5 8.17 7.17 -35.08
C ARG A 5 8.10 5.68 -34.72
N ILE A 6 7.49 5.38 -33.58
CA ILE A 6 7.26 4.00 -33.12
C ILE A 6 6.35 3.31 -34.14
N SER A 7 6.82 2.23 -34.74
CA SER A 7 6.04 1.44 -35.69
C SER A 7 4.85 0.75 -34.99
N SER A 8 3.79 0.43 -35.74
CA SER A 8 2.63 -0.28 -35.21
C SER A 8 3.00 -1.65 -34.59
N ALA A 9 4.09 -2.27 -35.07
CA ALA A 9 4.66 -3.50 -34.52
C ALA A 9 5.32 -3.27 -33.15
N GLU A 10 6.12 -2.21 -33.00
CA GLU A 10 6.72 -1.81 -31.72
C GLU A 10 5.65 -1.44 -30.69
N TRP A 11 4.55 -0.80 -31.11
CA TRP A 11 3.41 -0.51 -30.24
C TRP A 11 2.70 -1.78 -29.74
N SER A 12 2.57 -2.79 -30.61
CA SER A 12 1.97 -4.09 -30.28
C SER A 12 2.82 -4.91 -29.30
N ILE A 13 4.14 -4.87 -29.46
CA ILE A 13 5.09 -5.49 -28.52
C ILE A 13 5.05 -4.76 -27.17
N ASN A 14 5.07 -3.43 -27.19
CA ASN A 14 5.04 -2.63 -25.96
C ASN A 14 3.72 -2.84 -25.18
N LYS A 15 2.58 -3.02 -25.86
CA LYS A 15 1.31 -3.41 -25.22
C LYS A 15 1.33 -4.80 -24.57
N LYS A 16 2.12 -5.75 -25.10
CA LYS A 16 2.29 -7.08 -24.48
C LYS A 16 3.22 -7.03 -23.27
N VAL A 17 4.24 -6.18 -23.30
CA VAL A 17 5.17 -6.00 -22.17
C VAL A 17 4.53 -5.18 -21.03
N ILE A 18 3.66 -4.22 -21.35
CA ILE A 18 2.82 -3.46 -20.39
C ILE A 18 1.45 -4.14 -20.21
N ALA A 19 1.36 -5.46 -20.43
CA ALA A 19 0.23 -6.21 -19.91
C ALA A 19 0.49 -6.39 -18.41
N PHE A 20 -0.18 -5.58 -17.57
CA PHE A 20 -0.44 -5.99 -16.20
C PHE A 20 -0.83 -7.47 -16.23
N PRO A 21 -0.11 -8.36 -15.51
CA PRO A 21 -0.47 -9.77 -15.50
C PRO A 21 -1.95 -9.81 -15.15
N ARG A 22 -2.78 -10.32 -16.07
CA ARG A 22 -4.19 -10.52 -15.77
C ARG A 22 -4.18 -11.43 -14.56
N ILE A 23 -4.61 -10.93 -13.40
CA ILE A 23 -4.59 -11.64 -12.12
C ILE A 23 -5.25 -13.04 -12.25
N LYS A 24 -6.06 -13.25 -13.29
CA LYS A 24 -6.64 -14.52 -13.70
C LYS A 24 -5.59 -15.63 -13.96
N ASP A 25 -4.46 -15.33 -14.59
CA ASP A 25 -3.44 -16.31 -15.02
C ASP A 25 -2.33 -16.54 -13.98
N ALA A 26 -2.31 -15.76 -12.89
CA ALA A 26 -1.41 -15.99 -11.77
C ALA A 26 -1.74 -17.33 -11.10
N LYS A 27 -0.72 -18.18 -10.91
CA LYS A 27 -0.85 -19.46 -10.20
C LYS A 27 -1.52 -19.20 -8.85
N LYS A 28 -2.40 -20.09 -8.41
CA LYS A 28 -3.19 -19.94 -7.17
C LYS A 28 -2.30 -19.53 -5.97
N GLU A 29 -1.12 -20.11 -5.87
CA GLU A 29 -0.11 -19.80 -4.85
C GLU A 29 0.39 -18.35 -4.87
N GLU A 30 0.63 -17.78 -6.05
CA GLU A 30 1.04 -16.37 -6.15
C GLU A 30 -0.10 -15.47 -5.69
N ARG A 31 -1.34 -15.75 -6.10
CA ARG A 31 -2.50 -14.96 -5.67
C ARG A 31 -2.68 -14.99 -4.15
N ASP A 32 -2.50 -16.15 -3.54
CA ASP A 32 -2.61 -16.32 -2.10
C ASP A 32 -1.45 -15.63 -1.35
N ASN A 33 -0.23 -15.65 -1.91
CA ASN A 33 0.90 -14.90 -1.38
C ASN A 33 0.68 -13.38 -1.44
N TRP A 34 0.11 -12.87 -2.54
CA TRP A 34 -0.21 -11.45 -2.68
C TRP A 34 -1.31 -11.02 -1.70
N LYS A 35 -2.36 -11.83 -1.54
CA LYS A 35 -3.39 -11.60 -0.51
C LYS A 35 -2.79 -11.57 0.90
N ARG A 36 -1.90 -12.51 1.21
CA ARG A 36 -1.23 -12.57 2.52
C ARG A 36 -0.34 -11.35 2.76
N LYS A 37 0.49 -10.96 1.78
CA LYS A 37 1.33 -9.75 1.87
C LYS A 37 0.50 -8.48 2.03
N TYR A 38 -0.60 -8.36 1.30
CA TYR A 38 -1.49 -7.21 1.40
C TYR A 38 -2.18 -7.16 2.76
N SER A 39 -2.68 -8.30 3.26
CA SER A 39 -3.29 -8.39 4.59
C SER A 39 -2.30 -8.02 5.69
N ASP A 40 -1.07 -8.53 5.63
CA ASP A 40 -0.02 -8.22 6.61
C ASP A 40 0.38 -6.73 6.57
N LEU A 41 0.45 -6.14 5.39
CA LEU A 41 0.72 -4.71 5.22
C LEU A 41 -0.41 -3.85 5.81
N MET A 42 -1.67 -4.22 5.59
CA MET A 42 -2.82 -3.50 6.15
C MET A 42 -2.88 -3.64 7.67
N MET A 43 -2.54 -4.81 8.22
CA MET A 43 -2.48 -5.07 9.65
C MET A 43 -1.36 -4.27 10.34
N LYS A 44 -0.19 -4.14 9.70
CA LYS A 44 0.91 -3.29 10.19
C LYS A 44 0.52 -1.81 10.18
N LYS A 45 -0.20 -1.34 9.15
CA LYS A 45 -0.72 0.03 9.10
C LYS A 45 -1.74 0.30 10.22
N SER A 46 -2.66 -0.64 10.47
CA SER A 46 -3.64 -0.47 11.57
C SER A 46 -2.99 -0.43 12.95
N LEU A 47 -1.96 -1.26 13.18
CA LEU A 47 -1.17 -1.22 14.43
C LEU A 47 -0.50 0.15 14.63
N GLY A 48 0.04 0.75 13.57
CA GLY A 48 0.62 2.09 13.63
C GLY A 48 -0.40 3.17 14.01
N ILE A 49 -1.61 3.10 13.44
CA ILE A 49 -2.70 4.03 13.76
C ILE A 49 -3.14 3.87 15.23
N ILE A 50 -3.28 2.64 15.71
CA ILE A 50 -3.62 2.33 17.11
C ILE A 50 -2.53 2.89 18.05
N HIS A 51 -1.25 2.69 17.69
CA HIS A 51 -0.12 3.16 18.49
C HIS A 51 -0.11 4.69 18.64
N ILE A 52 -0.32 5.43 17.54
CA ILE A 52 -0.42 6.90 17.57
C ILE A 52 -1.62 7.34 18.41
N GLY A 53 -2.77 6.66 18.28
CA GLY A 53 -3.96 6.93 19.07
C GLY A 53 -3.73 6.80 20.58
N ILE A 54 -3.03 5.73 21.01
CA ILE A 54 -2.66 5.52 22.42
C ILE A 54 -1.73 6.62 22.94
N ILE A 55 -0.75 7.05 22.14
CA ILE A 55 0.18 8.13 22.54
C ILE A 55 -0.57 9.45 22.73
N ILE A 56 -1.50 9.79 21.82
CA ILE A 56 -2.31 11.00 21.91
C ILE A 56 -3.19 10.97 23.16
N LEU A 57 -3.83 9.83 23.43
CA LEU A 57 -4.68 9.65 24.60
C LEU A 57 -3.87 9.83 25.90
N LYS A 58 -2.69 9.22 25.99
CA LYS A 58 -1.79 9.33 27.14
C LYS A 58 -1.33 10.78 27.36
N LYS A 59 -0.98 11.51 26.30
CA LYS A 59 -0.65 12.95 26.40
C LYS A 59 -1.82 13.78 26.92
N LYS A 60 -3.05 13.48 26.47
CA LYS A 60 -4.27 14.16 26.93
C LYS A 60 -4.54 13.89 28.41
N MET A 61 -4.37 12.65 28.87
CA MET A 61 -4.52 12.28 30.28
C MET A 61 -3.55 13.05 31.17
N ILE A 62 -2.26 13.08 30.84
CA ILE A 62 -1.24 13.83 31.61
C ILE A 62 -1.56 15.33 31.67
N LYS A 63 -2.06 15.92 30.56
CA LYS A 63 -2.45 17.33 30.53
C LYS A 63 -3.67 17.61 31.42
N ASN A 64 -4.62 16.68 31.49
CA ASN A 64 -5.79 16.80 32.36
C ASN A 64 -5.42 16.66 33.84
N GLU A 65 -4.56 15.70 34.20
CA GLU A 65 -4.09 15.55 35.59
C GLU A 65 -3.38 16.80 36.08
N LYS A 66 -2.51 17.40 35.25
CA LYS A 66 -1.86 18.67 35.58
C LYS A 66 -2.83 19.83 35.77
N LYS A 67 -3.96 19.86 35.06
CA LYS A 67 -5.00 20.88 35.24
C LYS A 67 -5.87 20.63 36.47
N MET A 68 -5.91 19.42 36.99
CA MET A 68 -6.73 19.06 38.15
C MET A 68 -5.99 19.30 39.47
N LEU A 69 -4.67 19.47 39.41
CA LEU A 69 -3.78 19.74 40.54
C LEU A 69 -3.55 21.25 40.80
N PHE A 70 -4.11 22.14 39.98
CA PHE A 70 -4.04 23.60 40.10
C PHE A 70 -5.45 24.19 39.98
#